data_AF-A0AAV6UA92-F1
#
_entry.id   AF-A0AAV6UA92-F1
#
_cell.length_a   1.000
_cell.length_b   1.000
_cell.length_c   1.000
_cell.angle_alpha   90.00
_cell.angle_beta   90.00
_cell.angle_gamma   90.00
#
_symmetry.space_group_name_H-M   'P 1'
#
loop_
_entity.id
_entity.type
_entity.pdbx_description
1 polymer ?
#
loop_
_entity_poly.entity_id
_entity_poly.type
_entity_poly.pdbx_seq_one_letter_code
_entity_poly.pdbx_strand_id
1 'polypeptide(L)'
;MFEYWIILVFCQLTLQLNIYFATFDINDLQLQMVADNLKVDECRKLSESIHENGFKPHHLIAGDSEPTGVSCLRLLRHWNTHEGKGQSFHLLELRLRQLGHNEVADRLAISIADEKVEEVRHTFLNDPFRSNILNNTSNPQHQSSGRIHSSTNAKWTGFELFQASIFLTVASIFLFFTCLFLVRLLLPDSFTRMRHSLYEIMLGRKPGDEQLFFVI
;
A
#
# COMPACT_ATOMS: atom_id res chain seq x y z
N MET A 1 -12.44 33.49 0.20
CA MET A 1 -11.59 32.83 1.23
C MET A 1 -12.01 31.38 1.46
N PHE A 2 -13.32 31.09 1.51
CA PHE A 2 -13.87 29.73 1.67
C PHE A 2 -13.46 28.73 0.58
N GLU A 3 -13.43 29.16 -0.69
CA GLU A 3 -13.13 28.28 -1.83
C GLU A 3 -11.70 27.72 -1.80
N TYR A 4 -10.72 28.52 -1.37
CA TYR A 4 -9.34 28.07 -1.22
C TYR A 4 -9.18 27.01 -0.12
N TRP A 5 -10.01 27.08 0.92
CA TRP A 5 -10.00 26.10 2.00
C TRP A 5 -10.55 24.75 1.55
N ILE A 6 -11.61 24.76 0.75
CA ILE A 6 -12.16 23.54 0.13
C ILE A 6 -11.13 22.89 -0.80
N ILE A 7 -10.44 23.69 -1.62
CA ILE A 7 -9.38 23.19 -2.52
C ILE A 7 -8.21 22.59 -1.71
N LEU A 8 -7.78 23.25 -0.63
CA LEU A 8 -6.71 22.73 0.24
C LEU A 8 -7.11 21.42 0.92
N VAL A 9 -8.33 21.32 1.45
CA VAL A 9 -8.84 20.08 2.06
C VAL A 9 -8.95 18.97 1.02
N PHE A 10 -9.44 19.26 -0.18
CA PHE A 10 -9.57 18.28 -1.26
C PHE A 10 -8.20 17.80 -1.78
N CYS A 11 -7.24 18.72 -1.91
CA CYS A 11 -5.87 18.40 -2.30
C CYS A 11 -5.17 17.53 -1.23
N GLN A 12 -5.36 17.86 0.05
CA GLN A 12 -4.83 17.07 1.16
C GLN A 12 -5.45 15.67 1.23
N LEU A 13 -6.78 15.57 1.05
CA LEU A 13 -7.51 14.29 1.05
C LEU A 13 -7.07 13.39 -0.12
N THR A 14 -6.92 13.96 -1.31
CA THR A 14 -6.44 13.21 -2.50
C THR A 14 -4.99 12.76 -2.35
N LEU A 15 -4.12 13.55 -1.72
CA LEU A 15 -2.75 13.14 -1.38
C LEU A 15 -2.71 11.96 -0.38
N GLN A 16 -3.62 11.93 0.59
CA GLN A 16 -3.71 10.83 1.55
C GLN A 16 -4.28 9.54 0.93
N LEU A 17 -5.19 9.67 -0.03
CA LEU A 17 -5.81 8.53 -0.72
C LEU A 17 -4.93 7.94 -1.82
N ASN A 18 -4.00 8.71 -2.40
CA ASN A 18 -3.15 8.26 -3.51
C ASN A 18 -1.96 7.38 -3.08
N ILE A 19 -1.77 7.11 -1.79
CA ILE A 19 -0.82 6.08 -1.35
C ILE A 19 -1.52 4.72 -1.39
N TYR A 20 -1.94 4.31 -2.59
CA TYR A 20 -2.18 2.90 -2.87
C TYR A 20 -0.84 2.33 -3.32
N PHE A 21 -0.23 1.51 -2.46
CA PHE A 21 0.83 0.63 -2.90
C PHE A 21 0.21 -0.35 -3.90
N ALA A 22 0.56 -0.22 -5.17
CA ALA A 22 0.25 -1.22 -6.18
C ALA A 22 1.10 -2.46 -5.87
N THR A 23 0.57 -3.32 -5.01
CA THR A 23 1.21 -4.58 -4.62
C THR A 23 0.70 -5.64 -5.59
N PHE A 24 1.60 -6.14 -6.44
CA PHE A 24 1.28 -7.19 -7.39
C PHE A 24 1.39 -8.54 -6.69
N ASP A 25 0.22 -9.14 -6.40
CA ASP A 25 0.15 -10.47 -5.82
C ASP A 25 0.64 -11.53 -6.82
N ILE A 26 1.46 -12.46 -6.35
CA ILE A 26 1.96 -13.58 -7.16
C ILE A 26 0.89 -14.67 -7.21
N ASN A 27 0.63 -15.17 -8.43
CA ASN A 27 -0.33 -16.25 -8.66
C ASN A 27 0.29 -17.64 -8.34
N ASP A 28 -0.55 -18.62 -7.99
CA ASP A 28 -0.14 -20.00 -7.72
C ASP A 28 0.65 -20.62 -8.89
N LEU A 29 0.28 -20.31 -10.14
CA LEU A 29 0.98 -20.79 -11.33
C LEU A 29 2.41 -20.23 -11.43
N GLN A 30 2.61 -18.97 -11.05
CA GLN A 30 3.91 -18.32 -11.03
C GLN A 30 4.80 -18.90 -9.93
N LEU A 31 4.23 -19.17 -8.75
CA LEU A 31 4.93 -19.87 -7.67
C LEU A 31 5.32 -21.29 -8.07
N GLN A 32 4.44 -22.00 -8.77
CA GLN A 32 4.75 -23.33 -9.29
C GLN A 32 5.87 -23.29 -10.31
N MET A 33 5.85 -22.33 -11.25
CA MET A 33 6.95 -22.13 -12.19
C MET A 33 8.28 -21.91 -11.45
N VAL A 34 8.32 -21.09 -10.40
CA VAL A 34 9.54 -20.90 -9.60
C VAL A 34 9.95 -22.22 -8.94
N ALA A 35 9.00 -22.92 -8.30
CA ALA A 35 9.26 -24.17 -7.59
C ALA A 35 9.81 -25.27 -8.50
N ASP A 36 9.33 -25.36 -9.73
CA ASP A 36 9.74 -26.38 -10.71
C ASP A 36 11.16 -26.14 -11.27
N ASN A 37 11.68 -24.90 -11.16
CA ASN A 37 13.01 -24.53 -11.67
C ASN A 37 14.09 -24.48 -10.57
N LEU A 38 13.75 -24.79 -9.32
CA LEU A 38 14.70 -24.81 -8.20
C LEU A 38 14.86 -26.22 -7.63
N LYS A 39 16.09 -26.55 -7.19
CA LYS A 39 16.31 -27.77 -6.39
C LYS A 39 15.76 -27.58 -4.98
N VAL A 40 15.51 -28.69 -4.29
CA VAL A 40 14.98 -28.68 -2.91
C VAL A 40 15.88 -27.87 -1.97
N ASP A 41 17.20 -28.01 -2.06
CA ASP A 41 18.14 -27.28 -1.21
C ASP A 41 18.20 -25.79 -1.53
N GLU A 42 18.13 -25.42 -2.81
CA GLU A 42 18.09 -24.02 -3.26
C GLU A 42 16.78 -23.35 -2.85
N CYS A 43 15.67 -24.09 -2.90
CA CYS A 43 14.38 -23.57 -2.49
C CYS A 43 14.31 -23.30 -0.98
N ARG A 44 14.94 -24.11 -0.13
CA ARG A 44 15.03 -23.80 1.30
C ARG A 44 15.81 -22.52 1.55
N LYS A 45 16.92 -22.31 0.84
CA LYS A 45 17.68 -21.05 0.89
C LYS A 45 16.86 -19.87 0.42
N LEU A 46 16.08 -20.05 -0.65
CA LEU A 46 15.18 -19.03 -1.16
C LEU A 46 14.10 -18.70 -0.13
N SER A 47 13.42 -19.69 0.42
CA SER A 47 12.38 -19.55 1.45
C SER A 47 12.92 -18.78 2.65
N GLU A 48 14.03 -19.23 3.23
CA GLU A 48 14.63 -18.53 4.37
C GLU A 48 15.05 -17.08 4.01
N SER A 49 15.48 -16.83 2.77
CA SER A 49 15.84 -15.48 2.32
C SER A 49 14.69 -14.51 2.10
N ILE A 50 13.51 -15.02 1.73
CA ILE A 50 12.32 -14.19 1.56
C ILE A 50 11.66 -13.85 2.90
N HIS A 51 11.98 -14.60 3.96
CA HIS A 51 11.63 -14.29 5.36
C HIS A 51 12.52 -13.20 5.98
N GLU A 52 13.74 -12.97 5.45
CA GLU A 52 14.67 -11.98 6.01
C GLU A 52 14.35 -10.55 5.53
N ASN A 53 13.93 -9.70 6.47
CA ASN A 53 13.72 -8.27 6.24
C ASN A 53 15.07 -7.55 6.07
N GLY A 54 15.55 -7.41 4.82
CA GLY A 54 16.66 -6.52 4.48
C GLY A 54 17.58 -7.02 3.37
N PHE A 55 18.10 -6.10 2.57
CA PHE A 55 19.10 -6.39 1.57
C PHE A 55 20.49 -6.48 2.23
N LYS A 56 21.00 -7.71 2.39
CA LYS A 56 22.39 -7.97 2.80
C LYS A 56 23.17 -8.49 1.60
N PRO A 57 23.94 -7.63 0.91
CA PRO A 57 24.81 -8.12 -0.15
C PRO A 57 25.84 -9.04 0.51
N HIS A 58 25.93 -10.29 0.06
CA HIS A 58 26.85 -11.35 0.53
C HIS A 58 26.41 -12.21 1.73
N HIS A 59 25.16 -12.09 2.21
CA HIS A 59 24.64 -13.08 3.15
C HIS A 59 24.05 -14.28 2.40
N LEU A 60 24.83 -15.37 2.34
CA LEU A 60 24.37 -16.65 1.82
C LEU A 60 23.67 -17.39 2.96
N ILE A 61 22.36 -17.42 2.87
CA ILE A 61 21.53 -18.14 3.82
C ILE A 61 21.67 -19.65 3.59
N ALA A 62 21.72 -20.42 4.67
CA ALA A 62 22.01 -21.85 4.62
C ALA A 62 20.79 -22.68 4.18
N GLY A 63 19.57 -22.22 4.48
CA GLY A 63 18.33 -22.98 4.23
C GLY A 63 18.05 -24.00 5.34
N ASP A 64 18.63 -23.81 6.53
CA ASP A 64 18.61 -24.76 7.63
C ASP A 64 17.46 -24.50 8.62
N SER A 65 16.91 -23.28 8.64
CA SER A 65 15.76 -22.95 9.48
C SER A 65 14.45 -23.51 8.94
N GLU A 66 14.41 -23.85 7.65
CA GLU A 66 13.23 -24.37 6.97
C GLU A 66 13.05 -25.87 7.21
N PRO A 67 11.80 -26.35 7.37
CA PRO A 67 11.53 -27.76 7.64
C PRO A 67 11.98 -28.65 6.47
N THR A 68 12.69 -29.71 6.82
CA THR A 68 13.13 -30.73 5.85
C THR A 68 11.96 -31.61 5.41
N GLY A 69 11.98 -32.09 4.17
CA GLY A 69 10.92 -32.94 3.60
C GLY A 69 9.66 -32.22 3.12
N VAL A 70 9.67 -30.89 3.11
CA VAL A 70 8.57 -30.07 2.57
C VAL A 70 8.82 -29.73 1.10
N SER A 71 7.77 -29.76 0.26
CA SER A 71 7.89 -29.36 -1.15
C SER A 71 8.09 -27.86 -1.30
N CYS A 72 8.89 -27.47 -2.29
CA CYS A 72 9.22 -26.08 -2.56
C CYS A 72 7.96 -25.21 -2.76
N LEU A 73 7.01 -25.71 -3.56
CA LEU A 73 5.74 -25.01 -3.79
C LEU A 73 4.97 -24.75 -2.49
N ARG A 74 5.03 -25.67 -1.52
CA ARG A 74 4.33 -25.48 -0.24
C ARG A 74 4.98 -24.40 0.60
N LEU A 75 6.31 -24.31 0.61
CA LEU A 75 7.05 -23.23 1.29
C LEU A 75 6.72 -21.86 0.67
N LEU A 76 6.83 -21.76 -0.66
CA LEU A 76 6.54 -20.52 -1.38
C LEU A 76 5.07 -20.08 -1.26
N ARG A 77 4.12 -21.01 -1.31
CA ARG A 77 2.70 -20.72 -1.08
C ARG A 77 2.44 -20.27 0.35
N HIS A 78 3.10 -20.88 1.33
CA HIS A 78 2.97 -20.47 2.73
C HIS A 78 3.41 -19.01 2.90
N TRP A 79 4.60 -18.66 2.38
CA TRP A 79 5.07 -17.29 2.35
C TRP A 79 4.08 -16.35 1.64
N ASN A 80 3.64 -16.65 0.41
CA ASN A 80 2.75 -15.78 -0.38
C ASN A 80 1.39 -15.52 0.30
N THR A 81 0.89 -16.47 1.08
CA THR A 81 -0.41 -16.35 1.77
C THR A 81 -0.32 -15.65 3.13
N HIS A 82 0.88 -15.55 3.71
CA HIS A 82 1.12 -14.98 5.03
C HIS A 82 2.00 -13.73 4.91
N GLU A 83 3.32 -13.89 4.97
CA GLU A 83 4.29 -12.77 5.03
C GLU A 83 4.42 -12.00 3.71
N GLY A 84 4.28 -12.70 2.60
CA GLY A 84 4.29 -12.12 1.25
C GLY A 84 2.94 -11.49 0.85
N LYS A 85 1.91 -11.56 1.70
CA LYS A 85 0.57 -11.08 1.35
C LYS A 85 0.56 -9.56 1.20
N GLY A 86 0.28 -9.07 -0.01
CA GLY A 86 0.38 -7.66 -0.33
C GLY A 86 1.82 -7.16 -0.39
N GLN A 87 2.82 -8.04 -0.49
CA GLN A 87 4.16 -7.65 -0.90
C GLN A 87 4.29 -7.72 -2.43
N SER A 88 5.20 -6.93 -2.98
CA SER A 88 5.52 -7.01 -4.41
C SER A 88 6.36 -8.25 -4.71
N PHE A 89 6.12 -8.87 -5.88
CA PHE A 89 6.94 -9.96 -6.41
C PHE A 89 8.44 -9.63 -6.50
N HIS A 90 8.80 -8.34 -6.48
CA HIS A 90 10.17 -7.87 -6.53
C HIS A 90 11.04 -8.46 -5.41
N LEU A 91 10.49 -8.76 -4.22
CA LEU A 91 11.27 -9.41 -3.17
C LEU A 91 11.70 -10.82 -3.59
N LEU A 92 10.77 -11.62 -4.13
CA LEU A 92 11.06 -12.96 -4.62
C LEU A 92 12.04 -12.91 -5.81
N GLU A 93 11.83 -11.99 -6.75
CA GLU A 93 12.73 -11.76 -7.88
C GLU A 93 14.15 -11.42 -7.42
N LEU A 94 14.30 -10.47 -6.49
CA LEU A 94 15.58 -10.04 -5.96
C LEU A 94 16.33 -11.20 -5.28
N ARG A 95 15.64 -12.02 -4.50
CA ARG A 95 16.25 -13.18 -3.84
C ARG A 95 16.65 -14.27 -4.82
N LEU A 96 15.85 -14.51 -5.87
CA LEU A 96 16.23 -15.41 -6.97
C LEU A 96 17.52 -14.96 -7.65
N ARG A 97 17.67 -13.65 -7.92
CA ARG A 97 18.90 -13.09 -8.49
C ARG A 97 20.11 -13.27 -7.55
N GLN A 98 19.93 -13.08 -6.25
CA GLN A 98 20.99 -13.28 -5.25
C GLN A 98 21.47 -14.74 -5.19
N LEU A 99 20.57 -15.70 -5.39
CA LEU A 99 20.91 -17.12 -5.47
C LEU A 99 21.48 -17.53 -6.84
N GLY A 100 21.60 -16.59 -7.79
CA GLY A 100 22.14 -16.83 -9.13
C GLY A 100 21.10 -17.31 -10.15
N HIS A 101 19.82 -17.41 -9.78
CA HIS A 101 18.73 -17.84 -10.66
C HIS A 101 18.14 -16.66 -11.47
N ASN A 102 18.99 -15.93 -12.18
CA ASN A 102 18.60 -14.73 -12.95
C ASN A 102 17.54 -15.06 -14.03
N GLU A 103 17.68 -16.19 -14.72
CA GLU A 103 16.72 -16.59 -15.76
C GLU A 103 15.31 -16.88 -15.18
N VAL A 104 15.24 -17.46 -13.98
CA VAL A 104 13.96 -17.73 -13.30
C VAL A 104 13.34 -16.41 -12.82
N ALA A 105 14.16 -15.50 -12.31
CA ALA A 105 13.74 -14.15 -11.92
C ALA A 105 13.17 -13.36 -13.11
N ASP A 106 13.86 -13.37 -14.25
CA ASP A 106 13.42 -12.69 -15.47
C ASP A 106 12.11 -13.30 -16.00
N ARG A 107 11.99 -14.64 -16.02
CA ARG A 107 10.74 -15.33 -16.41
C ARG A 107 9.57 -14.99 -15.49
N LEU A 108 9.81 -14.90 -14.18
CA LEU A 108 8.79 -14.48 -13.22
C LEU A 108 8.30 -13.06 -13.50
N ALA A 109 9.23 -12.11 -13.69
CA ALA A 109 8.90 -10.73 -13.98
C ALA A 109 8.10 -10.58 -15.30
N ILE A 110 8.51 -11.28 -16.36
CA ILE A 110 7.80 -11.28 -17.64
C ILE A 110 6.39 -11.86 -17.48
N SER A 111 6.24 -13.01 -16.80
CA SER A 111 4.93 -13.65 -16.61
C SER A 111 3.94 -12.76 -15.87
N ILE A 112 4.40 -12.01 -14.85
CA ILE A 112 3.55 -11.09 -14.09
C ILE A 112 3.19 -9.88 -14.95
N ALA A 113 4.15 -9.33 -15.69
CA ALA A 113 3.90 -8.20 -16.59
C ALA A 113 2.87 -8.55 -17.67
N ASP A 114 3.00 -9.71 -18.31
CA ASP A 114 2.08 -10.18 -19.35
C ASP A 114 0.66 -10.36 -18.82
N GLU A 115 0.49 -10.98 -17.65
CA GLU A 115 -0.82 -11.12 -17.00
C GLU A 115 -1.48 -9.77 -16.73
N LYS A 116 -0.70 -8.78 -16.26
CA LYS A 116 -1.21 -7.44 -15.96
C LYS A 116 -1.54 -6.64 -17.22
N VAL A 117 -0.75 -6.78 -18.28
CA VAL A 117 -1.06 -6.17 -19.57
C VAL A 117 -2.38 -6.73 -20.11
N GLU A 118 -2.61 -8.03 -19.98
CA GLU A 118 -3.85 -8.65 -20.43
C GLU A 118 -5.04 -8.24 -19.55
N GLU A 119 -4.86 -8.14 -18.24
CA GLU A 119 -5.89 -7.61 -17.32
C GLU A 119 -6.29 -6.18 -17.72
N VAL A 120 -5.33 -5.28 -17.90
CA VAL A 120 -5.58 -3.90 -18.34
C VAL A 120 -6.25 -3.89 -19.71
N ARG A 121 -5.82 -4.73 -20.65
CA ARG A 121 -6.45 -4.85 -21.97
C ARG A 121 -7.91 -5.26 -21.84
N HIS A 122 -8.21 -6.26 -21.01
CA HIS A 122 -9.56 -6.73 -20.81
C HIS A 122 -10.46 -5.71 -20.10
N THR A 123 -9.92 -5.00 -19.11
CA THR A 123 -10.67 -3.99 -18.33
C THR A 123 -10.90 -2.70 -19.12
N PHE A 124 -9.90 -2.21 -19.87
CA PHE A 124 -9.96 -0.87 -20.47
C PHE A 124 -10.13 -0.87 -21.99
N LEU A 125 -9.60 -1.86 -22.71
CA LEU A 125 -9.67 -1.89 -24.19
C LEU A 125 -10.93 -2.60 -24.70
N ASN A 126 -11.44 -3.58 -23.95
CA ASN A 126 -12.66 -4.33 -24.26
C ASN A 126 -13.91 -3.82 -23.52
N ASP A 127 -13.87 -2.60 -22.97
CA ASP A 127 -14.99 -2.02 -22.22
C ASP A 127 -16.21 -1.77 -23.15
N PRO A 128 -17.36 -2.46 -22.93
CA PRO A 128 -18.57 -2.26 -23.73
C PRO A 128 -19.17 -0.84 -23.60
N PHE A 129 -18.72 -0.04 -22.63
CA PHE A 129 -19.16 1.34 -22.42
C PHE A 129 -18.28 2.38 -23.13
N ARG A 130 -17.16 1.99 -23.76
CA ARG A 130 -16.26 2.91 -24.48
C ARG A 130 -16.96 3.68 -25.60
N SER A 131 -17.96 3.09 -26.25
CA SER A 131 -18.76 3.73 -27.30
C SER A 131 -19.75 4.79 -26.76
N ASN A 132 -20.09 4.74 -25.48
CA ASN A 132 -21.08 5.65 -24.87
C ASN A 132 -20.46 6.93 -24.29
N ILE A 133 -19.15 6.94 -24.02
CA ILE A 133 -18.44 8.09 -23.45
C ILE A 133 -18.14 9.16 -24.52
N LEU A 134 -17.92 8.75 -25.78
CA LEU A 134 -17.60 9.66 -26.90
C LEU A 134 -18.78 10.54 -27.36
N ASN A 135 -20.01 10.23 -26.95
CA ASN A 135 -21.21 10.95 -27.42
C ASN A 135 -21.69 12.09 -26.49
N ASN A 136 -21.16 12.21 -25.27
CA ASN A 136 -21.69 13.16 -24.27
C ASN A 136 -20.72 14.27 -23.83
N THR A 137 -19.61 14.49 -24.53
CA THR A 137 -18.71 15.61 -24.21
C THR A 137 -19.22 16.94 -24.79
N SER A 138 -20.39 17.38 -24.34
CA SER A 138 -20.87 18.75 -24.54
C SER A 138 -20.80 19.52 -23.21
N ASN A 139 -19.65 20.16 -23.03
CA ASN A 139 -19.41 21.48 -22.43
C ASN A 139 -20.18 21.88 -21.13
N PRO A 140 -19.51 22.06 -19.98
CA PRO A 140 -20.07 22.85 -18.89
C PRO A 140 -19.80 24.35 -19.12
N GLN A 141 -20.88 25.10 -19.32
CA GLN A 141 -20.86 26.55 -19.52
C GLN A 141 -20.52 27.26 -18.20
N HIS A 142 -19.39 27.96 -18.20
CA HIS A 142 -19.01 28.95 -17.19
C HIS A 142 -20.07 30.07 -17.10
N GLN A 143 -20.55 30.37 -15.88
CA GLN A 143 -21.16 31.68 -15.58
C GLN A 143 -20.32 32.43 -14.55
N SER A 144 -20.15 33.70 -14.86
CA SER A 144 -19.20 34.65 -14.34
C SER A 144 -19.73 35.50 -13.18
N SER A 145 -18.83 35.70 -12.22
CA SER A 145 -18.64 36.82 -11.27
C SER A 145 -19.57 38.05 -11.34
N GLY A 146 -20.13 38.40 -10.17
CA GLY A 146 -20.59 39.75 -9.82
C GLY A 146 -20.01 40.19 -8.46
N ARG A 147 -19.34 41.36 -8.44
CA ARG A 147 -18.72 42.03 -7.27
C ARG A 147 -19.75 42.60 -6.29
N ILE A 148 -19.36 42.81 -5.02
CA ILE A 148 -19.06 44.14 -4.43
C ILE A 148 -18.62 43.98 -2.96
N HIS A 149 -17.52 44.65 -2.63
CA HIS A 149 -16.96 44.84 -1.29
C HIS A 149 -17.74 45.95 -0.56
N SER A 150 -18.20 45.72 0.67
CA SER A 150 -18.52 46.80 1.60
C SER A 150 -17.88 46.51 2.96
N SER A 151 -16.82 47.27 3.26
CA SER A 151 -16.20 47.32 4.58
C SER A 151 -17.12 48.11 5.51
N THR A 152 -17.67 47.43 6.50
CA THR A 152 -18.24 48.06 7.69
C THR A 152 -17.64 47.37 8.90
N ASN A 153 -17.14 48.18 9.84
CA ASN A 153 -16.54 47.71 11.09
C ASN A 153 -17.61 47.00 11.92
N ALA A 154 -17.72 45.67 11.73
CA ALA A 154 -18.73 44.83 12.33
C ALA A 154 -18.29 44.41 13.74
N LYS A 155 -19.06 44.82 14.74
CA LYS A 155 -19.05 44.15 16.04
C LYS A 155 -19.53 42.72 15.83
N TRP A 156 -18.71 41.75 16.19
CA TRP A 156 -18.96 40.32 16.00
C TRP A 156 -20.30 39.91 16.61
N THR A 157 -21.24 39.50 15.76
CA THR A 157 -22.49 38.89 16.17
C THR A 157 -22.22 37.47 16.66
N GLY A 158 -22.95 36.99 17.68
CA GLY A 158 -22.72 35.66 18.28
C GLY A 158 -22.74 34.49 17.28
N PHE A 159 -23.42 34.66 16.15
CA PHE A 159 -23.42 33.72 15.02
C PHE A 159 -22.04 33.56 14.36
N GLU A 160 -21.29 34.66 14.20
CA GLU A 160 -19.94 34.64 13.61
C GLU A 160 -18.94 33.93 14.54
N LEU A 161 -19.12 34.07 15.86
CA LEU A 161 -18.32 33.36 16.85
C LEU A 161 -18.60 31.85 16.84
N PHE A 162 -19.87 31.46 16.70
CA PHE A 162 -20.25 30.05 16.57
C PHE A 162 -19.67 29.44 15.28
N GLN A 163 -19.77 30.17 14.18
CA GLN A 163 -19.21 29.77 12.89
C GLN A 163 -17.67 29.62 12.99
N ALA A 164 -16.97 30.60 13.54
CA ALA A 164 -15.52 30.53 13.75
C ALA A 164 -15.11 29.34 14.65
N SER A 165 -15.90 29.02 15.68
CA SER A 165 -15.67 27.87 16.56
C SER A 165 -15.76 26.54 15.82
N ILE A 166 -16.76 26.36 14.95
CA ILE A 166 -16.87 25.17 14.11
C ILE A 166 -15.66 25.05 13.18
N PHE A 167 -15.23 26.15 12.55
CA PHE A 167 -14.04 26.11 11.70
C PHE A 167 -12.78 25.71 12.46
N LEU A 168 -12.61 26.21 13.68
CA LEU A 168 -11.45 25.89 14.51
C LEU A 168 -11.45 24.42 14.95
N THR A 169 -12.61 23.87 15.31
CA THR A 169 -12.71 22.44 15.69
C THR A 169 -12.44 21.53 14.50
N VAL A 170 -13.02 21.82 13.33
CA VAL A 170 -12.77 21.06 12.10
C VAL A 170 -11.29 21.16 11.70
N ALA A 171 -10.69 22.35 11.71
CA ALA A 171 -9.28 22.55 11.41
C ALA A 171 -8.35 21.77 12.36
N SER A 172 -8.66 21.74 13.66
CA SER A 172 -7.90 20.97 14.65
C SER A 172 -7.95 19.46 14.35
N ILE A 173 -9.12 18.93 14.03
CA ILE A 173 -9.30 17.52 13.63
C ILE A 173 -8.47 17.21 12.37
N PHE A 174 -8.52 18.07 11.36
CA PHE A 174 -7.73 17.90 10.12
C PHE A 174 -6.22 17.96 10.35
N LEU A 175 -5.74 18.88 11.20
CA LEU A 175 -4.33 18.97 11.59
C LEU A 175 -3.89 17.71 12.33
N PHE A 176 -4.73 17.18 13.21
CA PHE A 176 -4.46 15.95 13.93
C PHE A 176 -4.31 14.74 12.97
N PHE A 177 -5.24 14.55 12.03
CA PHE A 177 -5.13 13.48 11.03
C PHE A 177 -3.91 13.65 10.11
N THR A 178 -3.60 14.88 9.72
CA THR A 178 -2.39 15.18 8.92
C THR A 178 -1.13 14.83 9.69
N CYS A 179 -1.07 15.17 10.98
CA CYS A 179 0.07 14.83 11.84
C CYS A 179 0.23 13.30 11.96
N LEU A 180 -0.86 12.56 12.18
CA LEU A 180 -0.83 11.10 12.21
C LEU A 180 -0.34 10.50 10.88
N PHE A 181 -0.77 11.06 9.76
CA PHE A 181 -0.33 10.63 8.43
C PHE A 181 1.16 10.90 8.20
N LEU A 182 1.67 12.07 8.59
CA LEU A 182 3.09 12.41 8.50
C LEU A 182 3.95 11.53 9.40
N VAL A 183 3.48 11.21 10.61
CA VAL A 183 4.15 10.26 11.51
C VAL A 183 4.22 8.87 10.86
N ARG A 184 3.13 8.41 10.22
CA ARG A 184 3.11 7.14 9.49
C ARG A 184 4.10 7.13 8.31
N LEU A 185 4.23 8.25 7.59
CA LEU A 185 5.11 8.37 6.44
C LEU A 185 6.59 8.46 6.83
N LEU A 186 6.91 9.26 7.85
CA LEU A 186 8.29 9.57 8.23
C LEU A 186 8.90 8.56 9.20
N LEU A 187 8.09 7.90 10.02
CA LEU A 187 8.55 7.01 11.08
C LEU A 187 7.67 5.74 11.15
N PRO A 188 7.70 4.89 10.11
CA PRO A 188 6.86 3.68 10.04
C PRO A 188 7.08 2.74 11.23
N ASP A 189 8.33 2.64 11.72
CA ASP A 189 8.67 1.83 12.90
C ASP A 189 8.04 2.34 14.20
N SER A 190 7.89 3.66 14.34
CA SER A 190 7.34 4.29 15.54
C SER A 190 5.82 4.09 15.63
N PHE A 191 5.13 4.12 14.48
CA PHE A 191 3.69 3.91 14.40
C PHE A 191 3.34 2.46 14.78
N THR A 192 4.15 1.50 14.35
CA THR A 192 3.97 0.09 14.69
C THR A 192 4.11 -0.15 16.21
N ARG A 193 5.08 0.51 16.86
CA ARG A 193 5.24 0.46 18.33
C ARG A 193 4.11 1.20 19.08
N MET A 194 3.69 2.36 18.58
CA MET A 194 2.59 3.11 19.18
C MET A 194 1.29 2.33 19.12
N ARG A 195 0.99 1.69 17.98
CA ARG A 195 -0.16 0.80 17.79
C ARG A 195 -0.14 -0.35 18.79
N HIS A 196 1.03 -0.97 18.99
CA HIS A 196 1.20 -2.05 19.97
C HIS A 196 0.87 -1.58 21.40
N SER A 197 1.38 -0.41 21.80
CA SER A 197 1.08 0.17 23.13
C SER A 197 -0.39 0.53 23.29
N LEU A 198 -1.04 1.04 22.25
CA LEU A 198 -2.46 1.41 22.26
C LEU A 198 -3.37 0.18 22.38
N TYR A 199 -3.04 -0.92 21.69
CA TYR A 199 -3.72 -2.21 21.86
C TYR A 199 -3.53 -2.79 23.27
N GLU A 200 -2.33 -2.67 23.84
CA GLU A 200 -2.06 -3.12 25.21
C GLU A 200 -2.90 -2.33 26.24
N ILE A 201 -3.03 -1.01 26.04
CA ILE A 201 -3.86 -0.14 26.89
C ILE A 201 -5.36 -0.44 26.72
N MET A 202 -5.83 -0.67 25.49
CA MET A 202 -7.26 -0.85 25.20
C MET A 202 -7.79 -2.26 25.52
N LEU A 203 -6.97 -3.30 25.34
CA LEU A 203 -7.40 -4.69 25.47
C LEU A 203 -6.87 -5.38 26.74
N GLY A 204 -5.97 -4.74 27.49
CA GLY A 204 -5.47 -5.24 28.78
C GLY A 204 -4.78 -6.61 28.72
N ARG A 205 -4.44 -7.08 27.51
CA ARG A 205 -3.74 -8.33 27.26
C ARG A 205 -2.55 -8.07 26.35
N LYS A 206 -1.38 -8.56 26.76
CA LYS A 206 -0.27 -8.77 25.83
C LYS A 206 -0.67 -9.91 24.88
N PRO A 207 -0.56 -9.74 23.55
CA PRO A 207 -0.60 -10.90 22.66
C PRO A 207 0.54 -11.85 23.10
N GLY A 208 0.22 -13.13 23.31
CA GLY A 208 1.20 -14.10 23.78
C GLY A 208 2.36 -14.21 22.79
N ASP A 209 3.56 -14.54 23.27
CA ASP A 209 4.80 -14.54 22.47
C ASP A 209 4.76 -15.47 21.24
N GLU A 210 3.80 -16.38 21.17
CA GLU A 210 3.51 -17.21 19.98
C GLU A 210 2.76 -16.44 18.87
N GLN A 211 2.17 -15.29 19.16
CA GLN A 211 1.53 -14.41 18.16
C GLN A 211 2.50 -13.36 17.58
N LEU A 212 3.73 -13.27 18.10
CA LEU A 212 4.77 -12.39 17.54
C LEU A 212 5.44 -13.00 16.29
N PHE A 213 5.32 -14.32 16.07
CA PHE A 213 5.79 -14.99 14.86
C PHE A 213 4.73 -15.10 13.75
N PHE A 214 3.46 -14.80 14.05
CA PHE A 214 2.33 -15.00 13.11
C PHE A 214 1.55 -13.71 12.79
N VAL A 215 2.08 -12.54 13.17
CA VAL A 215 1.47 -11.23 12.90
C VAL A 215 2.44 -10.25 12.20
N ILE A 216 3.49 -10.75 11.56
CA ILE A 216 4.31 -9.96 10.62
C ILE A 216 3.94 -10.36 9.20
#